data_AF-A0A427BSS6-F1
#
_entry.id   AF-A0A427BSS6-F1
#
_cell.length_a   1.000
_cell.length_b   1.000
_cell.length_c   1.000
_cell.angle_alpha   90.00
_cell.angle_beta   90.00
_cell.angle_gamma   90.00
#
_symmetry.space_group_name_H-M   'P 1'
#
loop_
_entity.id
_entity.type
_entity.pdbx_description
1 polymer ?
#
loop_
_entity_poly.entity_id
_entity_poly.type
_entity_poly.pdbx_seq_one_letter_code
_entity_poly.pdbx_strand_id
1 'polypeptide(L)'
;MLVDFQKKYGLFPDGIIGKKTATKIKEVFGLTDIQTAYFLGQGSVETSDFKLKRENGRYSETQLKKYFSYYKNRPEEAQQDAYNEVVIFNKVYADKNRSKNLALGNTQIGDGYKFRGNSAGQTTGRYNHQVVANKVKDQSIMDNPDNLWKNYYLESFDIYLKDKKVYPLMTDISRKTSDLITSKVNGPAKVHAEKRYERTQHYYKLLTK
;
A
#
# COMPACT_ATOMS: atom_id res chain seq x y z
N MET A 1 -8.26 7.92 5.45
CA MET A 1 -7.60 7.09 6.50
C MET A 1 -8.63 6.31 7.32
N LEU A 2 -8.21 5.45 8.26
CA LEU A 2 -9.13 4.66 9.09
C LEU A 2 -10.14 5.51 9.89
N VAL A 3 -9.67 6.61 10.49
CA VAL A 3 -10.54 7.60 11.17
C VAL A 3 -11.59 8.17 10.23
N ASP A 4 -11.22 8.47 8.98
CA ASP A 4 -12.15 9.02 7.98
C ASP A 4 -13.16 7.98 7.51
N PHE A 5 -12.73 6.71 7.37
CA PHE A 5 -13.62 5.59 7.11
C PHE A 5 -14.64 5.43 8.25
N GLN A 6 -14.19 5.48 9.50
CA GLN A 6 -15.08 5.39 10.66
C GLN A 6 -16.12 6.52 10.64
N LYS A 7 -15.70 7.78 10.41
CA LYS A 7 -16.63 8.91 10.27
C LYS A 7 -17.63 8.71 9.13
N LYS A 8 -17.15 8.32 7.95
CA LYS A 8 -17.96 8.09 6.74
C LYS A 8 -19.09 7.09 6.98
N TYR A 9 -18.85 6.08 7.82
CA TYR A 9 -19.82 5.02 8.11
C TYR A 9 -20.44 5.09 9.51
N GLY A 10 -20.37 6.26 10.18
CA GLY A 10 -21.05 6.49 11.47
C GLY A 10 -20.50 5.68 12.65
N LEU A 11 -19.22 5.32 12.61
CA LEU A 11 -18.50 4.64 13.69
C LEU A 11 -17.76 5.64 14.59
N PHE A 12 -17.40 5.20 15.79
CA PHE A 12 -16.54 6.00 16.67
C PHE A 12 -15.15 6.16 16.03
N PRO A 13 -14.67 7.40 15.79
CA PRO A 13 -13.50 7.66 14.95
C PRO A 13 -12.19 7.64 15.74
N ASP A 14 -11.90 6.54 16.41
CA ASP A 14 -10.71 6.34 17.27
C ASP A 14 -9.47 5.83 16.52
N GLY A 15 -9.60 5.48 15.23
CA GLY A 15 -8.53 4.86 14.46
C GLY A 15 -8.20 3.44 14.91
N ILE A 16 -9.09 2.76 15.64
CA ILE A 16 -8.94 1.38 16.12
C ILE A 16 -9.88 0.45 15.36
N ILE A 17 -9.33 -0.69 14.93
CA ILE A 17 -10.12 -1.74 14.27
C ILE A 17 -10.67 -2.69 15.34
N GLY A 18 -11.74 -2.27 15.99
CA GLY A 18 -12.58 -3.15 16.82
C GLY A 18 -13.60 -3.94 15.99
N LYS A 19 -14.41 -4.80 16.64
CA LYS A 19 -15.41 -5.65 15.97
C LYS A 19 -16.33 -4.85 15.07
N LYS A 20 -16.89 -3.72 15.54
CA LYS A 20 -17.77 -2.85 14.75
C LYS A 20 -17.09 -2.33 13.48
N THR A 21 -15.84 -1.86 13.58
CA THR A 21 -15.07 -1.39 12.42
C THR A 21 -14.77 -2.53 11.45
N ALA A 22 -14.34 -3.70 11.94
CA ALA A 22 -14.06 -4.86 11.11
C ALA A 22 -15.31 -5.38 10.38
N THR A 23 -16.45 -5.47 11.07
CA THR A 23 -17.74 -5.83 10.47
C THR A 23 -18.18 -4.82 9.42
N LYS A 24 -17.98 -3.51 9.66
CA LYS A 24 -18.31 -2.49 8.66
C LYS A 24 -17.42 -2.61 7.42
N ILE A 25 -16.12 -2.89 7.58
CA ILE A 25 -15.19 -3.15 6.46
C ILE A 25 -15.68 -4.37 5.66
N LYS A 26 -16.03 -5.47 6.35
CA LYS A 26 -16.60 -6.68 5.73
C LYS A 26 -17.80 -6.34 4.84
N GLU A 27 -18.76 -5.58 5.37
CA GLU A 27 -19.98 -5.18 4.65
C GLU A 27 -19.67 -4.30 3.44
N VAL A 28 -18.87 -3.25 3.62
CA VAL A 28 -18.55 -2.26 2.57
C VAL A 28 -17.87 -2.92 1.37
N PHE A 29 -16.97 -3.88 1.62
CA PHE A 29 -16.22 -4.56 0.58
C PHE A 29 -16.83 -5.89 0.14
N GLY A 30 -17.96 -6.31 0.72
CA GLY A 30 -18.64 -7.57 0.38
C GLY A 30 -17.77 -8.81 0.63
N LEU A 31 -17.01 -8.82 1.72
CA LEU A 31 -16.03 -9.87 2.02
C LEU A 31 -16.59 -10.95 2.95
N THR A 32 -16.01 -12.15 2.90
CA THR A 32 -16.22 -13.16 3.96
C THR A 32 -15.42 -12.81 5.22
N ASP A 33 -15.67 -13.52 6.33
CA ASP A 33 -14.89 -13.32 7.57
C ASP A 33 -13.40 -13.64 7.37
N ILE A 34 -13.11 -14.70 6.61
CA ILE A 34 -11.73 -15.11 6.28
C ILE A 34 -11.06 -14.05 5.40
N GLN A 35 -11.76 -13.56 4.37
CA GLN A 35 -11.24 -12.52 3.49
C GLN A 35 -11.00 -11.21 4.24
N THR A 36 -11.92 -10.83 5.12
CA THR A 36 -11.78 -9.63 5.96
C THR A 36 -10.61 -9.78 6.93
N ALA A 37 -10.40 -10.96 7.52
CA ALA A 37 -9.27 -11.22 8.40
C ALA A 37 -7.93 -11.07 7.66
N TYR A 38 -7.80 -11.59 6.44
CA TYR A 38 -6.61 -11.40 5.62
C TYR A 38 -6.44 -9.97 5.13
N PHE A 39 -7.52 -9.29 4.73
CA PHE A 39 -7.50 -7.88 4.38
C PHE A 39 -6.90 -7.05 5.52
N LEU A 40 -7.41 -7.23 6.74
CA LEU A 40 -6.95 -6.51 7.91
C LEU A 40 -5.53 -6.93 8.33
N GLY A 41 -5.23 -8.23 8.29
CA GLY A 41 -3.93 -8.78 8.69
C GLY A 41 -2.79 -8.35 7.77
N GLN A 42 -2.99 -8.44 6.46
CA GLN A 42 -2.03 -7.97 5.46
C GLN A 42 -1.92 -6.44 5.49
N GLY A 43 -3.06 -5.74 5.52
CA GLY A 43 -3.10 -4.28 5.54
C GLY A 43 -2.39 -3.68 6.75
N SER A 44 -2.60 -4.24 7.95
CA SER A 44 -1.91 -3.83 9.18
C SER A 44 -0.38 -3.86 9.01
N VAL A 45 0.17 -4.90 8.39
CA VAL A 45 1.62 -5.01 8.19
C VAL A 45 2.11 -4.06 7.09
N GLU A 46 1.40 -3.97 5.95
CA GLU A 46 1.79 -3.10 4.82
C GLU A 46 1.76 -1.60 5.14
N THR A 47 0.92 -1.20 6.10
CA THR A 47 0.60 0.21 6.33
C THR A 47 0.97 0.69 7.73
N SER A 48 1.69 -0.13 8.50
CA SER A 48 2.00 0.12 9.91
C SER A 48 0.74 0.42 10.72
N ASP A 49 -0.18 -0.55 10.74
CA ASP A 49 -1.50 -0.49 11.39
C ASP A 49 -2.40 0.64 10.85
N PHE A 50 -2.45 0.79 9.51
CA PHE A 50 -3.30 1.76 8.81
C PHE A 50 -2.97 3.23 9.13
N LYS A 51 -1.70 3.51 9.43
CA LYS A 51 -1.19 4.86 9.79
C LYS A 51 -0.43 5.54 8.66
N LEU A 52 0.15 4.78 7.73
CA LEU A 52 0.92 5.34 6.62
C LEU A 52 0.02 5.90 5.53
N LYS A 53 0.18 7.19 5.21
CA LYS A 53 -0.55 7.89 4.13
C LYS A 53 0.20 7.82 2.81
N ARG A 54 1.50 8.12 2.85
CA ARG A 54 2.41 8.19 1.72
C ARG A 54 3.79 7.75 2.13
N GLU A 55 4.56 7.37 1.13
CA GLU A 55 5.99 7.17 1.24
C GLU A 55 6.68 8.50 1.62
N ASN A 56 7.62 8.41 2.56
CA ASN A 56 8.53 9.49 2.91
C ASN A 56 9.91 9.20 2.32
N GLY A 57 10.61 10.23 1.85
CA GLY A 57 11.91 10.07 1.20
C GLY A 57 13.10 10.43 2.09
N ARG A 58 12.97 10.29 3.42
CA ARG A 58 14.05 10.66 4.37
C ARG A 58 15.13 9.58 4.45
N TYR A 59 15.74 9.27 3.31
CA TYR A 59 16.79 8.27 3.21
C TYR A 59 18.16 8.90 3.41
N SER A 60 18.98 8.28 4.27
CA SER A 60 20.41 8.59 4.35
C SER A 60 21.15 8.08 3.11
N GLU A 61 22.36 8.58 2.87
CA GLU A 61 23.24 8.09 1.80
C GLU A 61 23.35 6.56 1.80
N THR A 62 23.61 5.96 2.97
CA THR A 62 23.72 4.50 3.14
C THR A 62 22.43 3.78 2.75
N GLN A 63 21.28 4.33 3.12
CA GLN A 63 19.98 3.74 2.77
C GLN A 63 19.69 3.88 1.27
N LEU A 64 20.06 5.00 0.66
CA LEU A 64 19.92 5.22 -0.79
C LEU A 64 20.71 4.17 -1.57
N LYS A 65 21.99 3.97 -1.22
CA LYS A 65 22.85 2.92 -1.82
C LYS A 65 22.33 1.52 -1.54
N LYS A 66 21.64 1.28 -0.41
CA LYS A 66 21.09 -0.05 -0.07
C LYS A 66 19.83 -0.40 -0.87
N TYR A 67 18.87 0.53 -0.95
CA TYR A 67 17.51 0.23 -1.41
C TYR A 67 17.25 0.54 -2.88
N PHE A 68 17.96 1.51 -3.47
CA PHE A 68 17.69 1.97 -4.83
C PHE A 68 18.81 1.60 -5.79
N SER A 69 18.48 0.84 -6.84
CA SER A 69 19.44 0.49 -7.90
C SER A 69 20.05 1.72 -8.58
N TYR A 70 19.30 2.82 -8.70
CA TYR A 70 19.79 4.09 -9.23
C TYR A 70 21.05 4.57 -8.50
N TYR A 71 21.00 4.62 -7.16
CA TYR A 71 22.10 5.08 -6.30
C TYR A 71 23.18 4.02 -6.07
N LYS A 72 22.87 2.73 -6.24
CA LYS A 72 23.91 1.68 -6.31
C LYS A 72 24.89 1.92 -7.45
N ASN A 73 24.36 2.36 -8.58
CA ASN A 73 25.15 2.60 -9.79
C ASN A 73 25.69 4.04 -9.86
N ARG A 74 25.31 4.92 -8.92
CA ARG A 74 25.67 6.35 -8.83
C ARG A 74 25.88 6.75 -7.37
N PRO A 75 26.88 6.15 -6.69
CA PRO A 75 27.08 6.34 -5.26
C PRO A 75 27.40 7.78 -4.87
N GLU A 76 28.00 8.56 -5.76
CA GLU A 76 28.31 9.99 -5.57
C GLU A 76 27.04 10.85 -5.47
N GLU A 77 26.00 10.54 -6.26
CA GLU A 77 24.72 11.25 -6.16
C GLU A 77 24.00 10.95 -4.84
N ALA A 78 24.23 9.78 -4.24
CA ALA A 78 23.58 9.38 -3.00
C ALA A 78 23.98 10.29 -1.81
N GLN A 79 25.22 10.79 -1.81
CA GLN A 79 25.68 11.73 -0.79
C GLN A 79 25.00 13.09 -0.94
N GLN A 80 24.87 13.56 -2.18
CA GLN A 80 24.29 14.87 -2.50
C GLN A 80 22.77 14.90 -2.25
N ASP A 81 22.08 13.82 -2.59
CA ASP A 81 20.63 13.76 -2.54
C ASP A 81 20.07 13.30 -1.19
N ALA A 82 20.93 12.89 -0.25
CA ALA A 82 20.51 12.36 1.05
C ALA A 82 19.51 13.30 1.74
N TYR A 83 18.42 12.72 2.26
CA TYR A 83 17.31 13.42 2.91
C TYR A 83 16.52 14.41 2.04
N ASN A 84 16.82 14.53 0.74
CA ASN A 84 16.07 15.37 -0.20
C ASN A 84 15.03 14.54 -0.96
N GLU A 85 13.87 14.34 -0.35
CA GLU A 85 12.84 13.44 -0.88
C GLU A 85 12.35 13.79 -2.29
N VAL A 86 12.26 15.09 -2.63
CA VAL A 86 11.80 15.54 -3.94
C VAL A 86 12.79 15.10 -5.01
N VAL A 87 14.08 15.33 -4.79
CA VAL A 87 15.14 14.94 -5.73
C VAL A 87 15.23 13.41 -5.82
N ILE A 88 15.24 12.72 -4.67
CA ILE A 88 15.32 11.26 -4.60
C ILE A 88 14.21 10.62 -5.43
N PHE A 89 12.94 10.97 -5.18
CA PHE A 89 11.83 10.32 -5.88
C PHE A 89 11.76 10.70 -7.35
N ASN A 90 12.07 11.95 -7.71
CA ASN A 90 12.15 12.36 -9.11
C ASN A 90 13.23 11.60 -9.88
N LYS A 91 14.36 11.24 -9.25
CA LYS A 91 15.40 10.43 -9.91
C LYS A 91 15.04 8.94 -9.94
N VAL A 92 14.65 8.36 -8.80
CA VAL A 92 14.41 6.91 -8.65
C VAL A 92 13.19 6.44 -9.43
N TYR A 93 12.16 7.28 -9.54
CA TYR A 93 10.90 6.93 -10.20
C TYR A 93 10.74 7.49 -11.59
N ALA A 94 11.69 8.27 -12.13
CA ALA A 94 11.63 8.67 -13.53
C ALA A 94 11.87 7.48 -14.47
N ASP A 95 11.05 7.34 -15.51
CA ASP A 95 11.12 6.18 -16.42
C ASP A 95 12.45 6.13 -17.18
N LYS A 96 13.07 7.28 -17.48
CA LYS A 96 14.40 7.36 -18.10
C LYS A 96 15.50 6.68 -17.29
N ASN A 97 15.29 6.53 -15.97
CA ASN A 97 16.24 5.92 -15.04
C ASN A 97 15.88 4.46 -14.70
N ARG A 98 14.86 3.89 -15.35
CA ARG A 98 14.31 2.57 -15.07
C ARG A 98 14.34 1.72 -16.35
N SER A 99 14.35 0.40 -16.19
CA SER A 99 14.18 -0.49 -17.34
C SER A 99 12.74 -0.40 -17.87
N LYS A 100 12.57 -0.65 -19.17
CA LYS A 100 11.24 -0.59 -19.84
C LYS A 100 10.17 -1.42 -19.12
N ASN A 101 10.54 -2.58 -18.59
CA ASN A 101 9.63 -3.49 -17.88
C ASN A 101 9.25 -3.01 -16.47
N LEU A 102 9.93 -2.00 -15.94
CA LEU A 102 9.68 -1.39 -14.63
C LEU A 102 9.22 0.06 -14.74
N ALA A 103 8.90 0.52 -15.95
CA ALA A 103 8.38 1.85 -16.21
C ALA A 103 7.07 2.09 -15.42
N LEU A 104 6.94 3.30 -14.89
CA LEU A 104 5.84 3.74 -14.03
C LEU A 104 4.92 4.75 -14.73
N GLY A 105 5.21 5.08 -16.00
CA GLY A 105 4.56 6.14 -16.75
C GLY A 105 5.01 7.53 -16.33
N ASN A 106 6.09 7.65 -15.56
CA ASN A 106 6.62 8.91 -15.04
C ASN A 106 7.52 9.56 -16.09
N THR A 107 6.89 10.18 -17.08
CA THR A 107 7.55 10.81 -18.22
C THR A 107 7.68 12.32 -18.09
N GLN A 108 6.96 12.96 -17.15
CA GLN A 108 7.00 14.39 -16.94
C GLN A 108 7.91 14.77 -15.77
N ILE A 109 8.43 16.00 -15.80
CA ILE A 109 9.25 16.55 -14.72
C ILE A 109 8.40 16.61 -13.44
N GLY A 110 8.96 16.11 -12.33
CA GLY A 110 8.28 16.10 -11.03
C GLY A 110 7.37 14.90 -10.78
N ASP A 111 7.16 14.03 -11.77
CA ASP A 111 6.26 12.87 -11.64
C ASP A 111 6.68 11.91 -10.55
N GLY A 112 7.99 11.70 -10.39
CA GLY A 112 8.49 10.76 -9.40
C GLY A 112 8.06 11.13 -7.99
N TYR A 113 8.21 12.40 -7.60
CA TYR A 113 7.74 12.89 -6.31
C TYR A 113 6.22 13.02 -6.23
N LYS A 114 5.59 13.55 -7.29
CA LYS A 114 4.14 13.77 -7.34
C LYS A 114 3.38 12.45 -7.17
N PHE A 115 3.80 11.40 -7.86
CA PHE A 115 3.19 10.07 -7.86
C PHE A 115 4.00 9.02 -7.09
N ARG A 116 4.77 9.42 -6.07
CA ARG A 116 5.43 8.49 -5.12
C ARG A 116 4.40 7.64 -4.35
N GLY A 117 4.88 6.59 -3.68
CA GLY A 117 4.04 5.61 -2.98
C GLY A 117 2.94 6.25 -2.14
N ASN A 118 1.70 5.80 -2.38
CA ASN A 118 0.51 6.48 -1.92
C ASN A 118 -0.57 5.51 -1.43
N SER A 119 -1.24 5.90 -0.35
CA SER A 119 -2.36 5.18 0.27
C SER A 119 -1.99 3.77 0.74
N ALA A 120 -2.98 3.03 1.28
CA ALA A 120 -2.76 1.68 1.78
C ALA A 120 -2.37 0.68 0.67
N GLY A 121 -2.81 0.92 -0.58
CA GLY A 121 -2.43 0.13 -1.74
C GLY A 121 -1.00 0.37 -2.25
N GLN A 122 -0.22 1.27 -1.63
CA GLN A 122 1.14 1.65 -2.05
C GLN A 122 1.22 1.95 -3.57
N THR A 123 0.25 2.72 -4.08
CA THR A 123 0.20 3.08 -5.50
C THR A 123 1.35 4.02 -5.85
N THR A 124 2.20 3.61 -6.79
CA THR A 124 3.40 4.36 -7.20
C THR A 124 3.45 4.49 -8.72
N GLY A 125 3.74 5.69 -9.22
CA GLY A 125 3.81 6.00 -10.65
C GLY A 125 2.53 6.61 -11.22
N ARG A 126 2.67 7.52 -12.18
CA ARG A 126 1.58 8.19 -12.89
C ARG A 126 0.62 7.20 -13.52
N TYR A 127 1.15 6.18 -14.22
CA TYR A 127 0.32 5.17 -14.86
C TYR A 127 -0.57 4.44 -13.84
N ASN A 128 0.01 4.00 -12.73
CA ASN A 128 -0.75 3.29 -11.70
C ASN A 128 -1.77 4.18 -11.00
N HIS A 129 -1.44 5.44 -10.73
CA HIS A 129 -2.42 6.41 -10.21
C HIS A 129 -3.59 6.60 -11.17
N GLN A 130 -3.33 6.68 -12.48
CA GLN A 130 -4.38 6.78 -13.50
C GLN A 130 -5.28 5.55 -13.52
N VAL A 131 -4.69 4.34 -13.43
CA VAL A 131 -5.46 3.09 -13.35
C VAL A 131 -6.37 3.09 -12.13
N VAL A 132 -5.87 3.50 -10.96
CA VAL A 132 -6.68 3.58 -9.74
C VAL A 132 -7.76 4.65 -9.85
N ALA A 133 -7.42 5.85 -10.35
CA ALA A 133 -8.36 6.94 -10.61
C ALA A 133 -9.54 6.49 -11.49
N ASN A 134 -9.26 5.70 -12.53
CA ASN A 134 -10.29 5.13 -13.39
C ASN A 134 -11.17 4.11 -12.66
N LYS A 135 -10.59 3.24 -11.82
CA LYS A 135 -11.32 2.23 -11.04
C LYS A 135 -12.26 2.86 -10.01
N VAL A 136 -11.82 3.90 -9.32
CA VAL A 136 -12.64 4.63 -8.34
C VAL A 136 -13.48 5.74 -8.97
N LYS A 137 -13.32 5.98 -10.27
CA LYS A 137 -14.00 7.02 -11.06
C LYS A 137 -13.82 8.44 -10.50
N ASP A 138 -12.60 8.76 -10.06
CA ASP A 138 -12.23 10.09 -9.54
C ASP A 138 -10.90 10.54 -10.14
N GLN A 139 -10.96 11.46 -11.11
CA GLN A 139 -9.79 12.02 -11.78
C GLN A 139 -9.06 13.08 -10.95
N SER A 140 -9.65 13.58 -9.86
CA SER A 140 -8.97 14.54 -8.98
C SER A 140 -7.70 13.96 -8.35
N ILE A 141 -7.54 12.62 -8.34
CA ILE A 141 -6.32 11.90 -7.95
C ILE A 141 -5.14 12.25 -8.87
N MET A 142 -5.38 12.52 -10.15
CA MET A 142 -4.31 12.87 -11.10
C MET A 142 -3.81 14.30 -10.91
N ASP A 143 -4.71 15.20 -10.51
CA ASP A 143 -4.39 16.58 -10.16
C ASP A 143 -3.67 16.60 -8.80
N ASN A 144 -4.29 15.98 -7.79
CA ASN A 144 -3.78 15.85 -6.44
C ASN A 144 -3.80 14.38 -5.97
N PRO A 145 -2.68 13.65 -6.09
CA PRO A 145 -2.58 12.27 -5.64
C PRO A 145 -2.97 12.03 -4.18
N ASP A 146 -2.87 13.04 -3.31
CA ASP A 146 -3.28 12.90 -1.91
C ASP A 146 -4.77 12.55 -1.75
N ASN A 147 -5.60 12.86 -2.74
CA ASN A 147 -7.02 12.49 -2.74
C ASN A 147 -7.21 10.97 -2.64
N LEU A 148 -6.23 10.17 -3.08
CA LEU A 148 -6.27 8.72 -2.95
C LEU A 148 -6.27 8.27 -1.48
N TRP A 149 -5.31 8.72 -0.66
CA TRP A 149 -5.28 8.32 0.76
C TRP A 149 -6.33 9.03 1.62
N LYS A 150 -6.79 10.21 1.19
CA LYS A 150 -7.88 10.95 1.86
C LYS A 150 -9.22 10.24 1.69
N ASN A 151 -9.59 9.93 0.44
CA ASN A 151 -10.95 9.53 0.10
C ASN A 151 -11.12 8.02 -0.10
N TYR A 152 -10.03 7.32 -0.47
CA TYR A 152 -10.07 5.94 -0.95
C TYR A 152 -8.99 5.07 -0.27
N TYR A 153 -8.74 5.30 1.02
CA TYR A 153 -7.62 4.65 1.71
C TYR A 153 -7.74 3.13 1.68
N LEU A 154 -8.84 2.58 2.22
CA LEU A 154 -9.06 1.13 2.26
C LEU A 154 -9.45 0.59 0.88
N GLU A 155 -10.18 1.37 0.08
CA GLU A 155 -10.55 1.04 -1.30
C GLU A 155 -9.30 0.81 -2.18
N SER A 156 -8.25 1.62 -2.02
CA SER A 156 -6.99 1.42 -2.73
C SER A 156 -6.29 0.10 -2.37
N PHE A 157 -6.45 -0.37 -1.12
CA PHE A 157 -5.89 -1.64 -0.68
C PHE A 157 -6.71 -2.83 -1.18
N ASP A 158 -8.04 -2.71 -1.22
CA ASP A 158 -8.93 -3.68 -1.86
C ASP A 158 -8.59 -3.85 -3.35
N ILE A 159 -8.42 -2.74 -4.07
CA ILE A 159 -7.97 -2.74 -5.47
C ILE A 159 -6.61 -3.47 -5.60
N TYR A 160 -5.66 -3.16 -4.72
CA TYR A 160 -4.35 -3.81 -4.73
C TYR A 160 -4.45 -5.34 -4.56
N LEU A 161 -5.24 -5.81 -3.59
CA LEU A 161 -5.42 -7.25 -3.37
C LEU A 161 -6.19 -7.94 -4.52
N LYS A 162 -7.15 -7.25 -5.13
CA LYS A 162 -7.84 -7.72 -6.36
C LYS A 162 -6.85 -7.87 -7.52
N ASP A 163 -5.98 -6.89 -7.73
CA ASP A 163 -4.98 -6.93 -8.80
C ASP A 163 -3.94 -8.03 -8.58
N LYS A 164 -3.60 -8.33 -7.32
CA LYS A 164 -2.77 -9.48 -6.94
C LYS A 164 -3.50 -10.82 -7.03
N LYS A 165 -4.81 -10.82 -7.28
CA LYS A 165 -5.68 -12.01 -7.39
C LYS A 165 -5.59 -12.93 -6.17
N VAL A 166 -5.50 -12.35 -4.96
CA VAL A 166 -5.33 -13.13 -3.73
C VAL A 166 -6.65 -13.55 -3.07
N TYR A 167 -7.76 -12.87 -3.33
CA TYR A 167 -9.07 -13.20 -2.74
C TYR A 167 -9.52 -14.65 -2.96
N PRO A 168 -9.37 -15.25 -4.16
CA PRO A 168 -9.71 -16.67 -4.38
C PRO A 168 -8.83 -17.64 -3.57
N LEU A 169 -7.67 -17.19 -3.08
CA LEU A 169 -6.75 -18.01 -2.29
C LEU A 169 -7.08 -17.95 -0.79
N MET A 170 -7.98 -17.07 -0.35
CA MET A 170 -8.36 -16.90 1.06
C MET A 170 -9.40 -17.93 1.49
N THR A 171 -9.04 -19.21 1.41
CA THR A 171 -9.96 -20.35 1.65
C THR A 171 -10.06 -20.73 3.13
N ASP A 172 -8.98 -20.56 3.88
CA ASP A 172 -8.89 -20.89 5.31
C ASP A 172 -7.86 -20.00 6.03
N ILE A 173 -7.82 -20.10 7.36
CA ILE A 173 -6.89 -19.37 8.22
C ILE A 173 -5.60 -20.16 8.52
N SER A 174 -5.27 -21.22 7.77
CA SER A 174 -4.08 -22.01 8.03
C SER A 174 -2.78 -21.26 7.72
N ARG A 175 -1.67 -21.70 8.31
CA ARG A 175 -0.35 -21.17 8.01
C ARG A 175 0.01 -21.30 6.52
N LYS A 176 -0.34 -22.43 5.89
CA LYS A 176 -0.09 -22.69 4.47
C LYS A 176 -0.74 -21.63 3.58
N THR A 177 -2.02 -21.32 3.83
CA THR A 177 -2.78 -20.31 3.09
C THR A 177 -2.23 -18.91 3.33
N SER A 178 -1.90 -18.59 4.59
CA SER A 178 -1.30 -17.29 4.94
C SER A 178 0.05 -17.05 4.27
N ASP A 179 0.91 -18.06 4.19
CA ASP A 179 2.20 -17.98 3.52
C ASP A 179 2.05 -17.81 2.00
N LEU A 180 1.08 -18.49 1.40
CA LEU A 180 0.75 -18.34 -0.02
C LEU A 180 0.29 -16.91 -0.33
N ILE A 181 -0.66 -16.38 0.45
CA ILE A 181 -1.15 -15.00 0.29
C ILE A 181 0.00 -14.00 0.49
N THR A 182 0.79 -14.18 1.55
CA THR A 182 1.94 -13.31 1.85
C THR A 182 2.95 -13.29 0.70
N SER A 183 3.21 -14.43 0.06
CA SER A 183 4.12 -14.48 -1.09
C SER A 183 3.62 -13.68 -2.31
N LYS A 184 2.31 -13.60 -2.51
CA LYS A 184 1.71 -12.81 -3.60
C LYS A 184 1.68 -11.31 -3.26
N VAL A 185 1.46 -10.98 -2.00
CA VAL A 185 1.40 -9.61 -1.49
C VAL A 185 2.79 -8.98 -1.39
N ASN A 186 3.77 -9.67 -0.81
CA ASN A 186 5.09 -9.12 -0.48
C ASN A 186 6.25 -9.70 -1.32
N GLY A 187 5.97 -10.70 -2.15
CA GLY A 187 6.99 -11.39 -2.93
C GLY A 187 7.55 -12.64 -2.24
N PRO A 188 8.44 -13.38 -2.91
CA PRO A 188 8.86 -14.72 -2.49
C PRO A 188 9.60 -14.77 -1.15
N ALA A 189 10.22 -13.65 -0.73
CA ALA A 189 10.90 -13.53 0.55
C ALA A 189 9.93 -13.53 1.77
N LYS A 190 8.62 -13.31 1.55
CA LYS A 190 7.56 -13.32 2.56
C LYS A 190 7.93 -12.51 3.83
N VAL A 191 8.40 -11.28 3.66
CA VAL A 191 8.84 -10.46 4.79
C VAL A 191 7.69 -10.26 5.78
N HIS A 192 7.97 -10.48 7.07
CA HIS A 192 7.01 -10.43 8.17
C HIS A 192 5.86 -11.46 8.10
N ALA A 193 6.07 -12.63 7.49
CA ALA A 193 5.06 -13.69 7.40
C ALA A 193 4.40 -14.05 8.74
N GLU A 194 5.19 -14.17 9.82
CA GLU A 194 4.67 -14.49 11.15
C GLU A 194 3.68 -13.43 11.65
N LYS A 195 4.09 -12.16 11.61
CA LYS A 195 3.24 -11.03 12.03
C LYS A 195 1.95 -10.96 11.20
N ARG A 196 2.01 -11.22 9.89
CA ARG A 196 0.82 -11.25 9.01
C ARG A 196 -0.12 -12.37 9.41
N TYR A 197 0.42 -13.54 9.72
CA TYR A 197 -0.36 -14.69 10.20
C TYR A 197 -1.03 -14.38 11.54
N GLU A 198 -0.29 -13.91 12.54
CA GLU A 198 -0.81 -13.55 13.87
C GLU A 198 -1.92 -12.49 13.79
N ARG A 199 -1.71 -11.43 12.99
CA ARG A 199 -2.73 -10.39 12.77
C ARG A 199 -3.98 -10.95 12.11
N THR A 200 -3.83 -11.83 11.12
CA THR A 200 -4.96 -12.52 10.49
C THR A 200 -5.74 -13.35 11.51
N GLN A 201 -5.06 -14.14 12.35
CA GLN A 201 -5.70 -14.91 13.42
C GLN A 201 -6.47 -14.00 14.40
N HIS A 202 -5.86 -12.88 14.78
CA HIS A 202 -6.49 -11.91 15.67
C HIS A 202 -7.79 -11.37 15.08
N TYR A 203 -7.78 -10.88 13.84
CA TYR A 203 -8.96 -10.32 13.21
C TYR A 203 -10.03 -11.37 12.91
N TYR A 204 -9.64 -12.61 12.58
CA TYR A 204 -10.61 -13.70 12.43
C TYR A 204 -11.34 -14.01 13.73
N LYS A 205 -10.62 -14.07 14.86
CA LYS A 205 -11.23 -14.23 16.19
C LYS A 205 -12.13 -13.06 16.55
N LEU A 206 -11.77 -11.83 16.15
CA LEU A 206 -12.56 -10.63 16.39
C LEU A 206 -13.89 -10.62 15.61
N LEU A 207 -13.91 -11.23 14.42
CA LEU A 207 -15.09 -11.30 13.56
C LEU A 207 -16.06 -12.44 13.93
N THR A 208 -15.51 -13.56 14.44
CA THR A 208 -16.27 -14.81 14.66
C THR A 208 -16.68 -15.08 16.10
N LYS A 209 -16.18 -14.29 17.06
CA LYS A 209 -16.69 -14.22 18.43
C LYS A 209 -17.59 -13.01 18.56
#